data_AF-A0A511V6E6-F1
#
_entry.id   AF-A0A511V6E6-F1
#
_cell.length_a   1.000
_cell.length_b   1.000
_cell.length_c   1.000
_cell.angle_alpha   90.00
_cell.angle_beta   90.00
_cell.angle_gamma   90.00
#
_symmetry.space_group_name_H-M   'P 1'
#
loop_
_entity.id
_entity.type
_entity.pdbx_description
1 polymer ?
#
loop_
_entity_poly.entity_id
_entity_poly.type
_entity_poly.pdbx_seq_one_letter_code
_entity_poly.pdbx_strand_id
1 'polypeptide(L)'
;MRDQQSTMQTQNPISQAQNAVRNAKNATAQMQSHPTSQTLEGAENAIEQAEHAIAQAQTSENERAVAESAEQLTEARERLAQAQQIQTQGNIK
;
A
#
# COMPACT_ATOMS: atom_id res chain seq x y z
N MET A 1 -26.24 23.56 8.61
CA MET A 1 -24.87 23.91 8.22
C MET A 1 -23.92 22.87 8.82
N ARG A 2 -23.60 21.76 8.13
CA ARG A 2 -22.83 20.63 8.70
C ARG A 2 -21.72 20.13 7.76
N ASP A 3 -21.17 21.02 6.94
CA ASP A 3 -20.34 20.64 5.79
C ASP A 3 -19.00 21.39 5.70
N GLN A 4 -18.52 21.97 6.81
CA GLN A 4 -17.28 22.78 6.81
C GLN A 4 -16.06 22.07 7.41
N GLN A 5 -16.18 20.83 7.88
CA GLN A 5 -15.03 20.05 8.38
C GLN A 5 -14.48 19.08 7.32
N SER A 6 -15.24 18.80 6.26
CA SER A 6 -14.87 17.83 5.21
C SER A 6 -13.93 18.40 4.14
N THR A 7 -13.66 19.71 4.14
CA THR A 7 -12.82 20.39 3.14
C THR A 7 -11.43 20.78 3.65
N MET A 8 -11.09 20.48 4.91
CA MET A 8 -9.72 20.63 5.45
C MET A 8 -8.89 19.35 5.35
N GLN A 9 -9.47 18.24 4.88
CA GLN A 9 -8.70 17.14 4.31
C GLN A 9 -8.25 17.53 2.89
N THR A 10 -7.67 18.73 2.75
CA THR A 10 -6.87 19.10 1.60
C THR A 10 -5.87 17.97 1.44
N GLN A 11 -6.01 17.22 0.35
CA GLN A 11 -5.41 15.92 0.13
C GLN A 11 -3.88 16.06 0.11
N ASN A 12 -3.25 16.13 1.29
CA ASN A 12 -1.82 16.26 1.40
C ASN A 12 -1.21 15.03 0.73
N PRO A 13 -0.31 15.18 -0.26
CA PRO A 13 0.24 14.05 -0.99
C PRO A 13 0.97 13.07 -0.05
N ILE A 14 1.50 13.54 1.09
CA ILE A 14 2.02 12.69 2.16
C ILE A 14 0.93 11.79 2.75
N SER A 15 -0.24 12.35 3.08
CA SER A 15 -1.36 11.58 3.65
C SER A 15 -1.92 10.59 2.64
N GLN A 16 -1.94 10.94 1.35
CA GLN A 16 -2.30 10.02 0.27
C GLN A 16 -1.31 8.84 0.21
N ALA A 17 -0.01 9.11 0.22
CA ALA A 17 1.04 8.09 0.25
C ALA A 17 0.89 7.16 1.48
N GLN A 18 0.76 7.73 2.68
CA GLN A 18 0.60 6.95 3.91
C GLN A 18 -0.67 6.07 3.89
N ASN A 19 -1.78 6.59 3.38
CA ASN A 19 -3.03 5.82 3.26
C ASN A 19 -2.89 4.70 2.21
N ALA A 20 -2.28 4.97 1.07
CA ALA A 20 -2.05 3.98 0.04
C ALA A 20 -1.11 2.86 0.53
N VAL A 21 -0.03 3.20 1.24
CA VAL A 21 0.86 2.22 1.88
C VAL A 21 0.12 1.37 2.91
N ARG A 22 -0.75 1.98 3.74
CA ARG A 22 -1.59 1.23 4.67
C ARG A 22 -2.49 0.24 3.94
N ASN A 23 -3.08 0.64 2.81
CA ASN A 23 -3.90 -0.24 1.99
C ASN A 23 -3.08 -1.39 1.41
N ALA A 24 -1.88 -1.12 0.88
CA ALA A 24 -0.96 -2.15 0.39
C ALA A 24 -0.61 -3.19 1.47
N LYS A 25 -0.32 -2.75 2.70
CA LYS A 25 -0.06 -3.63 3.85
C LYS A 25 -1.28 -4.49 4.19
N ASN A 26 -2.47 -3.88 4.22
CA ASN A 26 -3.71 -4.60 4.52
C ASN A 26 -4.06 -5.64 3.44
N ALA A 27 -3.85 -5.30 2.17
CA ALA A 27 -4.09 -6.21 1.05
C ALA A 27 -3.07 -7.37 1.08
N THR A 28 -1.80 -7.07 1.36
CA THR A 28 -0.75 -8.09 1.54
C THR A 28 -1.07 -9.03 2.70
N ALA A 29 -1.55 -8.50 3.83
CA ALA A 29 -1.97 -9.32 4.97
C ALA A 29 -3.19 -10.21 4.65
N GLN A 30 -4.12 -9.72 3.84
CA GLN A 30 -5.23 -10.52 3.33
C GLN A 30 -4.73 -11.65 2.42
N MET A 31 -3.79 -11.35 1.53
CA MET A 31 -3.16 -12.34 0.65
C MET A 31 -2.41 -13.40 1.46
N GLN A 32 -1.65 -13.01 2.50
CA GLN A 32 -0.99 -13.95 3.41
C GLN A 32 -1.98 -14.87 4.14
N SER A 33 -3.15 -14.35 4.49
CA SER A 33 -4.18 -15.13 5.20
C SER A 33 -4.98 -16.03 4.26
N HIS A 34 -5.25 -15.55 3.04
CA HIS A 34 -6.07 -16.23 2.04
C HIS A 34 -5.41 -16.09 0.66
N PRO A 35 -4.36 -16.89 0.36
CA PRO A 35 -3.58 -16.73 -0.86
C PRO A 35 -4.38 -17.21 -2.08
N THR A 36 -5.09 -16.26 -2.68
CA THR A 36 -5.94 -16.46 -3.87
C THR A 36 -5.56 -15.45 -4.95
N SER A 37 -5.92 -15.73 -6.21
CA SER A 37 -5.67 -14.80 -7.31
C SER A 37 -6.32 -13.43 -7.07
N GLN A 38 -7.50 -13.39 -6.46
CA GLN A 38 -8.20 -12.13 -6.14
C GLN A 38 -7.42 -11.30 -5.10
N THR A 39 -6.90 -11.93 -4.04
CA THR A 39 -6.11 -11.21 -3.03
C THR A 39 -4.74 -10.81 -3.55
N LEU A 40 -4.16 -11.58 -4.48
CA LEU A 40 -2.91 -11.24 -5.14
C LEU A 40 -3.10 -9.98 -6.00
N GLU A 41 -4.09 -9.99 -6.90
CA GLU A 41 -4.40 -8.85 -7.76
C GLU A 41 -4.75 -7.61 -6.94
N GLY A 42 -5.52 -7.77 -5.85
CA GLY A 42 -5.82 -6.68 -4.93
C GLY A 42 -4.58 -6.10 -4.24
N ALA A 43 -3.62 -6.94 -3.85
CA ALA A 43 -2.37 -6.51 -3.24
C ALA A 43 -1.44 -5.83 -4.25
N GLU A 44 -1.34 -6.35 -5.47
CA GLU A 44 -0.56 -5.75 -6.57
C GLU A 44 -1.09 -4.35 -6.91
N ASN A 45 -2.41 -4.22 -7.10
CA ASN A 45 -3.06 -2.93 -7.34
C ASN A 45 -2.84 -1.93 -6.19
N ALA A 46 -2.95 -2.38 -4.94
CA ALA A 46 -2.75 -1.52 -3.79
C ALA A 46 -1.29 -1.03 -3.66
N ILE A 47 -0.34 -1.89 -4.02
CA ILE A 47 1.09 -1.55 -4.08
C ILE A 47 1.34 -0.52 -5.19
N GLU A 48 0.81 -0.73 -6.38
CA GLU A 48 0.96 0.21 -7.51
C GLU A 48 0.41 1.59 -7.15
N GLN A 49 -0.79 1.65 -6.54
CA GLN A 49 -1.36 2.91 -6.04
C GLN A 49 -0.46 3.59 -5.00
N ALA A 50 0.16 2.81 -4.10
CA ALA A 50 1.10 3.34 -3.11
C ALA A 50 2.37 3.90 -3.75
N GLU A 51 2.90 3.27 -4.80
CA GLU A 51 4.05 3.81 -5.54
C GLU A 51 3.72 5.14 -6.20
N HIS A 52 2.58 5.22 -6.89
CA HIS A 52 2.14 6.46 -7.51
C HIS A 52 1.93 7.57 -6.48
N ALA A 53 1.30 7.26 -5.35
CA ALA A 53 1.08 8.23 -4.29
C ALA A 53 2.40 8.72 -3.67
N ILE A 54 3.37 7.83 -3.47
CA ILE A 54 4.72 8.20 -2.98
C ILE A 54 5.45 9.06 -4.01
N ALA A 55 5.40 8.71 -5.30
CA ALA A 55 6.01 9.52 -6.36
C ALA A 55 5.41 10.93 -6.41
N GLN A 56 4.10 11.07 -6.21
CA GLN A 56 3.45 12.38 -6.06
C GLN A 56 3.85 13.10 -4.77
N ALA A 57 4.11 12.34 -3.70
CA ALA A 57 4.54 12.87 -2.41
C ALA A 57 6.01 13.34 -2.39
N GLN A 58 6.85 12.88 -3.32
CA GLN A 58 8.23 13.34 -3.45
C GLN A 58 8.36 14.85 -3.72
N THR A 59 7.32 15.50 -4.27
CA THR A 59 7.31 16.96 -4.44
C THR A 59 6.94 17.72 -3.16
N SER A 60 6.68 17.02 -2.06
CA SER A 60 6.35 17.59 -0.76
C SER A 60 7.62 17.99 0.00
N GLU A 61 7.51 19.03 0.83
CA GLU A 61 8.59 19.49 1.71
C GLU A 61 8.93 18.49 2.83
N ASN A 62 8.09 17.47 3.05
CA ASN A 62 8.29 16.47 4.09
C ASN A 62 8.91 15.18 3.53
N GLU A 63 10.14 15.27 3.06
CA GLU A 63 10.89 14.13 2.49
C GLU A 63 11.03 12.95 3.45
N ARG A 64 11.12 13.23 4.77
CA ARG A 64 11.18 12.16 5.79
C ARG A 64 9.95 11.28 5.78
N ALA A 65 8.75 11.88 5.74
CA ALA A 65 7.51 11.13 5.70
C ALA A 65 7.34 10.35 4.39
N VAL A 66 7.88 10.87 3.27
CA VAL A 66 7.92 10.15 1.98
C VAL A 66 8.83 8.94 2.07
N ALA A 67 10.04 9.11 2.64
CA ALA A 67 11.01 8.04 2.81
C ALA A 67 10.47 6.91 3.71
N GLU A 68 9.85 7.26 4.85
CA GLU A 68 9.18 6.29 5.73
C GLU A 68 8.07 5.53 5.00
N SER A 69 7.30 6.21 4.15
CA SER A 69 6.25 5.57 3.35
C SER A 69 6.84 4.63 2.30
N ALA A 70 7.95 5.00 1.67
CA ALA A 70 8.67 4.17 0.69
C ALA A 70 9.29 2.92 1.32
N GLU A 71 9.86 3.05 2.50
CA GLU A 71 10.38 1.91 3.28
C GLU A 71 9.25 0.93 3.62
N GLN A 72 8.13 1.44 4.14
CA GLN A 72 6.97 0.61 4.44
C GLN A 72 6.36 -0.06 3.20
N LEU A 73 6.39 0.60 2.05
CA LEU A 73 5.94 0.01 0.78
C LEU A 73 6.86 -1.12 0.32
N THR A 74 8.17 -0.92 0.46
CA THR A 74 9.18 -1.94 0.15
C THR A 74 8.94 -3.19 1.00
N GLU A 75 8.71 -3.00 2.30
CA GLU A 75 8.41 -4.11 3.21
C GLU A 75 7.10 -4.84 2.83
N ALA A 76 6.07 -4.12 2.36
CA ALA A 76 4.84 -4.73 1.88
C ALA A 76 5.06 -5.55 0.59
N ARG A 77 5.89 -5.05 -0.34
CA ARG A 77 6.26 -5.79 -1.56
C ARG A 77 6.99 -7.09 -1.26
N GLU A 78 7.96 -7.05 -0.35
CA GLU A 78 8.71 -8.25 0.05
C GLU A 78 7.79 -9.30 0.69
N ARG A 79 6.84 -8.86 1.53
CA ARG A 79 5.84 -9.75 2.13
C ARG A 79 4.91 -10.36 1.08
N LEU A 80 4.49 -9.59 0.07
CA LEU A 80 3.67 -10.10 -1.03
C LEU A 80 4.43 -11.15 -1.84
N ALA A 81 5.69 -10.88 -2.19
CA ALA A 81 6.53 -11.82 -2.92
C ALA A 81 6.71 -13.14 -2.14
N GLN A 82 6.98 -13.06 -0.83
CA GLN A 82 7.05 -14.24 0.04
C GLN A 82 5.75 -15.02 0.06
N ALA A 83 4.61 -14.33 0.20
CA ALA A 83 3.31 -14.95 0.26
C ALA A 83 2.93 -15.63 -1.07
N GLN A 84 3.30 -15.02 -2.20
CA GLN A 84 3.15 -15.60 -3.54
C GLN A 84 4.01 -16.86 -3.70
N GLN A 85 5.25 -16.85 -3.22
CA GLN A 85 6.12 -18.04 -3.25
C GLN A 85 5.55 -19.19 -2.42
N ILE A 86 4.98 -18.90 -1.24
CA ILE A 86 4.34 -19.92 -0.39
C ILE A 86 3.12 -20.52 -1.08
N GLN A 87 2.30 -19.72 -1.76
CA GLN A 87 1.15 -20.21 -2.54
C GLN A 87 1.60 -21.21 -3.63
N THR A 88 2.65 -20.88 -4.39
CA THR A 88 3.14 -21.76 -5.47
C THR A 88 3.72 -23.07 -4.93
N GLN A 89 4.28 -23.07 -3.72
CA GLN A 89 4.82 -24.27 -3.07
C GLN A 89 3.75 -25.11 -2.35
N GLY A 90 2.64 -24.50 -1.91
CA GLY A 90 1.53 -25.18 -1.24
C GLY A 90 0.63 -25.99 -2.17
N ASN A 91 0.69 -25.76 -3.48
CA ASN A 91 -0.15 -26.42 -4.49
C ASN A 91 0.44 -27.73 -5.05
N ILE A 92 1.48 -28.28 -4.40
CA ILE A 92 2.06 -29.59 -4.73
C ILE A 92 1.71 -30.57 -3.61
N LYS A 93 0.48 -31.10 -3.60
CA LYS A 93 0.15 -32.41 -3.01
C LYS A 93 -1.24 -32.85 -3.43
#